data_AF-A0A7X9DHM4-F1
#
_entry.id   AF-A0A7X9DHM4-F1
#
_cell.length_a   1.000
_cell.length_b   1.000
_cell.length_c   1.000
_cell.angle_alpha   90.00
_cell.angle_beta   90.00
_cell.angle_gamma   90.00
#
_symmetry.space_group_name_H-M   'P 1'
#
loop_
_entity.id
_entity.type
_entity.pdbx_description
1 polymer ?
#
loop_
_entity_poly.entity_id
_entity_poly.type
_entity_poly.pdbx_seq_one_letter_code
_entity_poly.pdbx_strand_id
1 'polypeptide(L)' 'FGVDYRIAPRETKVETYTWTVPDTVAPGPLTIRATLYYQLLVRPVAQFLKVPESESMDRIINTDVATIDVIY' A
#
# COMPACT_ATOMS: atom_id res chain seq x y z
N PHE A 1 -7.63 9.86 23.20
CA PHE A 1 -7.73 8.42 22.90
C PHE A 1 -7.73 8.25 21.39
N GLY A 2 -6.93 7.32 20.86
CA GLY A 2 -6.82 7.06 19.42
C GLY A 2 -6.52 5.58 19.20
N VAL A 3 -6.94 5.05 18.07
CA VAL A 3 -6.67 3.66 17.69
C VAL A 3 -5.22 3.55 17.23
N ASP A 4 -4.51 2.55 17.74
CA ASP A 4 -3.17 2.18 17.28
C ASP A 4 -3.26 1.19 16.12
N TYR A 5 -2.83 1.60 14.93
CA TYR A 5 -2.86 0.79 13.71
C TYR A 5 -1.51 0.14 13.37
N ARG A 6 -0.52 0.23 14.26
CA ARG A 6 0.81 -0.34 14.02
C ARG A 6 0.76 -1.87 14.05
N ILE A 7 1.66 -2.49 13.27
CA ILE A 7 1.92 -3.93 13.34
C ILE A 7 2.67 -4.22 14.63
N ALA A 8 2.11 -5.06 15.50
CA ALA A 8 2.68 -5.41 16.79
C ALA A 8 3.90 -6.36 16.67
N PRO A 9 4.73 -6.49 17.71
CA PRO A 9 5.87 -7.40 17.68
C PRO A 9 5.45 -8.84 17.37
N ARG A 10 6.04 -9.41 16.31
CA ARG A 10 5.74 -10.77 15.80
C ARG A 10 4.29 -10.97 15.33
N GLU A 11 3.55 -9.90 15.06
CA GLU A 11 2.23 -9.99 14.44
C GLU A 11 2.36 -10.30 12.94
N THR A 12 1.55 -11.24 12.46
CA THR A 12 1.27 -11.39 11.03
C THR A 12 -0.05 -10.71 10.73
N LYS A 13 0.00 -9.60 10.00
CA LYS A 13 -1.21 -8.90 9.55
C LYS A 13 -1.67 -9.46 8.21
N VAL A 14 -2.92 -9.89 8.13
CA VAL A 14 -3.56 -10.33 6.88
C VAL A 14 -4.67 -9.34 6.55
N GLU A 15 -4.63 -8.80 5.34
CA GLU A 15 -5.64 -7.89 4.81
C GLU A 15 -6.22 -8.48 3.52
N THR A 16 -7.54 -8.39 3.38
CA THR A 16 -8.25 -8.90 2.20
C THR A 16 -8.83 -7.73 1.43
N TYR A 17 -8.46 -7.67 0.16
CA TYR A 17 -8.89 -6.63 -0.77
C TYR A 17 -9.79 -7.24 -1.83
N THR A 18 -10.80 -6.48 -2.27
CA THR A 18 -11.71 -6.90 -3.34
C THR A 18 -11.90 -5.72 -4.28
N TRP A 19 -11.72 -5.97 -5.57
CA TRP A 19 -11.92 -4.99 -6.62
C TRP A 19 -12.64 -5.65 -7.80
N THR A 20 -13.41 -4.85 -8.53
CA THR A 20 -14.02 -5.28 -9.80
C THR A 20 -13.04 -4.99 -10.92
N VAL A 21 -12.69 -6.02 -11.69
CA VAL A 21 -11.89 -5.85 -12.90
C VAL A 21 -12.80 -5.31 -14.01
N PRO A 22 -12.42 -4.24 -14.72
CA PRO A 22 -13.23 -3.70 -15.82
C PRO A 22 -13.43 -4.72 -16.94
N ASP A 23 -14.63 -4.79 -17.52
CA ASP A 23 -14.93 -5.70 -18.65
C ASP A 23 -14.09 -5.41 -19.91
N THR A 24 -13.54 -4.20 -20.01
CA THR A 24 -12.66 -3.75 -21.09
C THR A 24 -11.19 -4.14 -20.89
N VAL A 25 -10.85 -4.88 -19.83
CA VAL A 25 -9.47 -5.34 -19.60
C VAL A 25 -9.04 -6.24 -20.75
N ALA A 26 -7.82 -6.07 -21.25
CA ALA A 26 -7.30 -6.92 -22.33
C ALA A 26 -7.02 -8.35 -21.83
N PRO A 27 -7.12 -9.36 -22.71
CA PRO A 27 -6.71 -10.73 -22.36
C PRO A 27 -5.20 -10.80 -22.16
N GLY A 28 -4.76 -11.73 -21.32
CA GLY A 28 -3.35 -11.97 -21.00
C GLY A 28 -2.97 -11.63 -19.55
N PRO A 29 -1.66 -11.48 -19.27
CA PRO A 29 -1.16 -11.40 -17.90
C PRO A 29 -1.51 -10.06 -17.25
N LEU A 30 -2.28 -10.11 -16.18
CA LEU A 30 -2.58 -9.00 -15.28
C LEU A 30 -1.72 -9.11 -14.02
N THR A 31 -0.99 -8.05 -13.70
CA THR A 31 -0.11 -8.00 -12.54
C THR A 31 -0.73 -7.19 -11.41
N ILE A 32 -0.81 -7.79 -10.23
CA ILE A 32 -1.19 -7.15 -8.97
C ILE A 32 0.09 -6.90 -8.17
N ARG A 33 0.32 -5.65 -7.78
CA ARG A 33 1.47 -5.25 -6.97
C ARG A 33 0.99 -4.69 -5.64
N ALA A 34 1.46 -5.26 -4.54
CA ALA A 34 1.27 -4.73 -3.20
C ALA A 34 2.60 -4.14 -2.71
N THR A 35 2.60 -2.86 -2.34
CA THR A 35 3.79 -2.18 -1.83
C THR A 35 3.52 -1.62 -0.44
N LEU A 36 4.35 -1.99 0.53
CA LEU A 36 4.31 -1.45 1.88
C LEU A 36 5.26 -0.27 2.00
N TYR A 37 4.71 0.88 2.41
CA TYR A 37 5.45 2.12 2.59
C TYR A 37 5.57 2.49 4.06
N TYR A 38 6.67 3.15 4.40
CA TYR A 38 6.92 3.81 5.67
C TYR A 38 7.16 5.31 5.46
N GLN A 39 6.70 6.12 6.42
CA GLN A 39 6.93 7.56 6.48
C GLN A 39 7.33 7.92 7.91
N LEU A 40 8.19 8.93 8.11
CA LEU A 40 8.54 9.40 9.46
C LEU A 40 7.36 10.14 10.10
N LEU A 41 6.65 10.94 9.31
CA LEU A 41 5.45 11.65 9.68
C LEU A 41 4.35 11.43 8.64
N VAL A 42 3.12 11.24 9.12
CA VAL A 42 1.95 11.19 8.24
C VAL A 42 1.80 12.52 7.50
N ARG A 43 1.51 12.47 6.20
CA ARG A 43 1.49 13.66 5.32
C ARG A 43 0.72 14.86 5.88
N PRO A 44 -0.50 14.74 6.44
CA PRO A 44 -1.23 15.89 6.96
C PRO A 44 -0.50 16.61 8.11
N VAL A 45 0.18 15.86 8.98
CA VAL A 45 0.94 16.42 10.11
C VAL A 45 2.21 17.09 9.62
N ALA A 46 2.94 16.46 8.68
CA ALA A 46 4.12 17.05 8.10
C ALA A 46 3.81 18.38 7.38
N GLN A 47 2.71 18.42 6.61
CA GLN A 47 2.25 19.64 5.94
C GLN A 47 1.84 20.73 6.93
N PHE A 48 1.12 20.38 8.00
CA PHE A 48 0.73 21.32 9.04
C PHE A 48 1.95 21.96 9.73
N LEU A 49 2.96 21.15 10.05
CA LEU A 49 4.20 21.60 10.71
C LEU A 49 5.20 22.25 9.75
N LYS A 50 4.96 22.20 8.43
CA LYS A 50 5.85 22.73 7.38
C LYS A 50 7.28 22.19 7.46
N VAL A 51 7.42 20.91 7.83
CA VAL A 51 8.72 20.24 7.87
C VAL A 51 9.20 19.89 6.46
N PRO A 52 10.49 19.58 6.26
CA PRO A 52 11.00 19.14 4.97
C PRO A 52 10.28 17.90 4.44
N GLU A 53 10.19 17.78 3.11
CA GLU A 53 9.49 16.68 2.42
C GLU A 53 10.04 15.30 2.80
N SER A 54 11.32 15.22 3.15
CA SER A 54 12.01 14.00 3.61
C SER A 54 11.36 13.32 4.82
N GLU A 55 10.57 14.07 5.59
CA GLU A 55 9.83 13.57 6.75
C GLU A 55 8.55 12.82 6.36
N SER A 56 7.94 13.16 5.23
CA SER A 56 6.71 12.53 4.75
C SER A 56 6.86 11.77 3.43
N MET A 57 8.09 11.62 2.94
CA MET A 57 8.38 10.87 1.72
C MET A 57 8.11 9.37 1.91
N ASP A 58 7.59 8.74 0.86
CA ASP A 58 7.32 7.31 0.84
C ASP A 58 8.63 6.52 0.81
N ARG A 59 8.83 5.65 1.79
CA ARG A 59 9.97 4.72 1.84
C ARG A 59 9.46 3.31 1.66
N ILE A 60 9.87 2.64 0.58
CA ILE A 60 9.46 1.27 0.31
C ILE A 60 10.13 0.35 1.34
N ILE A 61 9.31 -0.41 2.07
CA ILE A 61 9.76 -1.43 3.02
C ILE A 61 9.71 -2.81 2.36
N ASN A 62 8.62 -3.10 1.65
CA ASN A 62 8.42 -4.38 1.00
C ASN A 62 7.58 -4.21 -0.27
N THR A 63 7.74 -5.13 -1.21
CA THR A 63 6.88 -5.24 -2.39
C THR A 63 6.68 -6.71 -2.70
N ASP A 64 5.44 -7.07 -3.00
CA ASP A 64 5.09 -8.39 -3.50
C ASP A 64 4.27 -8.26 -4.79
N VAL A 65 4.37 -9.29 -5.63
CA VAL A 65 3.77 -9.30 -6.97
C VAL A 65 3.10 -10.64 -7.23
N ALA A 66 1.83 -10.57 -7.63
CA ALA A 66 1.09 -11.71 -8.14
C ALA A 66 0.67 -11.44 -9.59
N THR A 67 0.78 -12.46 -10.43
CA THR A 67 0.31 -12.39 -11.83
C THR A 67 -0.82 -13.38 -12.02
N ILE A 68 -1.88 -12.93 -12.68
CA ILE A 68 -3.02 -13.76 -13.08
C ILE A 68 -3.22 -13.62 -14.59
N ASP A 69 -3.77 -14.65 -15.24
CA ASP A 69 -4.12 -14.57 -16.66
C ASP A 69 -5.59 -14.27 -16.83
N VAL A 70 -5.89 -13.26 -17.65
CA VAL A 70 -7.24 -12.90 -18.06
C VAL A 70 -7.58 -13.66 -19.34
N ILE A 71 -8.63 -14.48 -19.27
CA ILE A 71 -9.17 -15.28 -20.39
C ILE A 71 -10.65 -14.92 -20.62
N TYR A 72 -11.14 -15.10 -21.85
CA TYR A 72 -12.57 -14.97 -22.20
C TYR A 72 -13.16 -16.32 -22.60
#